data_AF-A0A954I7Y9-F1
#
_entry.id   AF-A0A954I7Y9-F1
#
_cell.length_a   1.000
_cell.length_b   1.000
_cell.length_c   1.000
_cell.angle_alpha   90.00
_cell.angle_beta   90.00
_cell.angle_gamma   90.00
#
_symmetry.space_group_name_H-M   'P 1'
#
loop_
_entity.id
_entity.type
_entity.pdbx_description
1 polymer ?
#
loop_
_entity_poly.entity_id
_entity_poly.type
_entity_poly.pdbx_seq_one_letter_code
_entity_poly.pdbx_strand_id
1 'polypeptide(L)' 'MNDRCQLIAGGYRSAIIAAEPAIRSAVEADFADQWRSATFWQRIWLWRTIRTEINRRLAEVAPPDGLY' A
#
# COMPACT_ATOMS: atom_id res chain seq x y z
N MET A 1 -32.70 0.32 -12.26
CA MET A 1 -32.23 0.19 -10.86
C MET A 1 -31.06 -0.79 -10.85
N ASN A 2 -29.83 -0.32 -11.08
CA ASN A 2 -28.63 -1.13 -10.81
C ASN A 2 -27.37 -0.26 -10.67
N ASP A 3 -27.48 0.83 -9.92
CA ASP A 3 -26.44 1.87 -9.80
C ASP A 3 -25.49 1.69 -8.61
N ARG A 4 -25.69 0.66 -7.77
CA ARG A 4 -24.88 0.47 -6.55
C ARG A 4 -23.51 -0.17 -6.81
N CYS A 5 -23.32 -0.90 -7.91
CA CYS A 5 -22.03 -1.56 -8.20
C CYS A 5 -20.94 -0.60 -8.72
N GLN A 6 -21.30 0.50 -9.38
CA GLN A 6 -20.30 1.48 -9.87
C GLN A 6 -19.71 2.34 -8.75
N LEU A 7 -20.49 2.67 -7.71
CA LEU A 7 -20.00 3.42 -6.55
C LEU A 7 -19.02 2.62 -5.70
N ILE A 8 -19.17 1.29 -5.63
CA ILE A 8 -18.28 0.43 -4.84
C ILE A 8 -16.93 0.27 -5.56
N ALA A 9 -16.94 0.01 -6.88
CA ALA A 9 -15.72 -0.08 -7.67
C ALA A 9 -14.98 1.27 -7.81
N GLY A 10 -15.74 2.37 -7.94
CA GLY A 10 -15.18 3.74 -7.97
C GLY A 10 -14.69 4.22 -6.61
N GLY A 11 -15.41 3.88 -5.53
CA GLY A 11 -15.06 4.19 -4.15
C GLY A 11 -13.81 3.43 -3.69
N TYR A 12 -13.68 2.15 -4.06
CA TYR A 12 -12.49 1.34 -3.82
C TYR A 12 -11.26 1.94 -4.48
N ARG A 13 -11.34 2.29 -5.78
CA ARG A 13 -10.22 2.89 -6.50
C ARG A 13 -9.86 4.28 -5.95
N SER A 14 -10.85 5.07 -5.56
CA SER A 14 -10.64 6.38 -4.93
C SER A 14 -10.04 6.26 -3.53
N ALA A 15 -10.46 5.26 -2.75
CA ALA A 15 -9.90 4.97 -1.43
C ALA A 15 -8.44 4.52 -1.53
N ILE A 16 -8.10 3.67 -2.49
CA ILE A 16 -6.71 3.29 -2.78
C ILE A 16 -5.89 4.52 -3.17
N ILE A 17 -6.36 5.34 -4.11
CA ILE A 17 -5.61 6.52 -4.57
C ILE A 17 -5.42 7.54 -3.44
N ALA A 18 -6.42 7.70 -2.56
CA ALA A 18 -6.33 8.60 -1.41
C ALA A 18 -5.44 8.04 -0.28
N ALA A 19 -5.47 6.72 -0.05
CA ALA A 19 -4.74 6.07 1.03
C ALA A 19 -3.28 5.73 0.65
N GLU A 20 -2.99 5.46 -0.62
CA GLU A 20 -1.65 5.12 -1.12
C GLU A 20 -0.57 6.12 -0.69
N PRO A 21 -0.71 7.45 -0.87
CA PRO A 21 0.33 8.39 -0.43
C PRO A 21 0.53 8.39 1.08
N ALA A 22 -0.53 8.23 1.88
CA ALA A 22 -0.45 8.19 3.33
C ALA A 22 0.23 6.90 3.82
N ILE A 23 -0.17 5.75 3.28
CA ILE A 23 0.42 4.43 3.58
C ILE A 23 1.89 4.42 3.16
N ARG A 24 2.19 4.90 1.95
CA ARG A 24 3.56 4.99 1.45
C ARG A 24 4.43 5.86 2.33
N SER A 25 3.96 7.05 2.72
CA SER A 25 4.72 7.94 3.60
C SER A 25 4.94 7.33 4.99
N ALA A 26 3.96 6.61 5.53
CA ALA A 26 4.11 5.94 6.82
C ALA A 26 5.13 4.78 6.75
N VAL A 27 5.05 3.94 5.72
CA VAL A 27 6.00 2.84 5.51
C VAL A 27 7.39 3.40 5.24
N GLU A 28 7.54 4.43 4.40
CA GLU A 28 8.84 5.06 4.15
C GLU A 28 9.44 5.66 5.42
N ALA A 29 8.62 6.22 6.33
CA ALA A 29 9.07 6.70 7.63
C ALA A 29 9.54 5.55 8.54
N ASP A 30 8.79 4.45 8.62
CA ASP A 30 9.15 3.25 9.41
C ASP A 30 10.49 2.65 8.98
N PHE A 31 10.79 2.71 7.68
CA PHE A 31 12.04 2.18 7.10
C PHE A 31 13.12 3.25 6.88
N ALA A 32 12.88 4.52 7.20
CA ALA A 32 13.81 5.63 6.92
C ALA A 32 15.15 5.46 7.65
N ASP A 33 15.09 5.10 8.93
CA ASP A 33 16.31 4.87 9.73
C ASP A 33 17.08 3.64 9.24
N GLN A 34 16.37 2.56 8.90
CA GLN A 34 16.99 1.37 8.32
C GLN A 34 17.65 1.67 6.96
N TRP A 35 17.02 2.52 6.13
CA TRP A 35 17.53 2.92 4.83
C TRP A 35 18.79 3.80 4.91
N ARG A 36 18.90 4.61 5.97
CA ARG A 36 20.08 5.44 6.27
C ARG A 36 21.26 4.58 6.73
N SER A 37 21.02 3.55 7.53
CA SER A 37 22.06 2.64 8.01
C SER A 37 22.36 1.47 7.06
N ALA A 38 21.55 1.26 6.03
CA ALA A 38 21.66 0.11 5.14
C ALA A 38 22.80 0.22 4.13
N THR A 39 23.52 -0.90 3.97
CA THR A 39 24.45 -1.14 2.87
C THR A 39 23.72 -1.28 1.53
N PHE A 40 24.46 -1.22 0.42
CA PHE A 40 23.88 -1.31 -0.94
C PHE A 40 22.97 -2.54 -1.14
N TRP A 41 23.39 -3.71 -0.67
CA TRP A 41 22.59 -4.93 -0.75
C TRP A 41 21.36 -4.90 0.15
N GLN A 42 21.49 -4.34 1.35
CA GLN A 42 20.36 -4.16 2.27
C GLN A 42 19.34 -3.19 1.72
N ARG A 43 19.74 -2.15 0.97
CA ARG A 43 18.82 -1.24 0.28
C ARG A 43 17.99 -1.95 -0.80
N ILE A 44 18.60 -2.86 -1.56
CA ILE A 44 17.85 -3.66 -2.55
C ILE A 44 16.81 -4.55 -1.86
N TRP A 45 17.19 -5.17 -0.74
CA TRP A 45 16.26 -5.98 0.05
C TRP A 45 15.16 -5.13 0.69
N LEU A 46 15.52 -4.02 1.34
CA LEU A 46 14.58 -3.05 1.93
C LEU A 46 13.60 -2.52 0.91
N TRP A 47 14.02 -2.26 -0.33
CA TRP A 47 13.12 -1.81 -1.38
C TRP A 47 12.05 -2.85 -1.70
N ARG A 48 12.43 -4.14 -1.77
CA ARG A 48 11.45 -5.23 -1.94
C ARG A 48 10.52 -5.31 -0.73
N THR A 49 11.06 -5.19 0.49
CA THR A 49 10.28 -5.23 1.73
C THR A 49 9.26 -4.08 1.82
N ILE A 50 9.69 -2.84 1.57
CA ILE A 50 8.84 -1.65 1.53
C ILE A 50 7.70 -1.84 0.53
N ARG A 51 8.00 -2.36 -0.68
CA ARG A 51 6.98 -2.61 -1.69
C ARG A 51 5.97 -3.67 -1.27
N THR A 52 6.43 -4.75 -0.64
CA THR A 52 5.55 -5.79 -0.09
C THR A 52 4.66 -5.22 1.02
N GLU A 53 5.22 -4.42 1.91
CA GLU A 53 4.50 -3.84 3.05
C GLU A 53 3.45 -2.82 2.60
N ILE A 54 3.77 -1.97 1.60
CA ILE A 54 2.81 -1.07 0.98
C ILE A 54 1.65 -1.86 0.37
N ASN A 55 1.93 -2.91 -0.41
CA ASN A 55 0.89 -3.74 -1.00
C ASN A 55 0.02 -4.44 0.06
N ARG A 56 0.64 -4.92 1.15
CA ARG A 56 -0.07 -5.54 2.26
C ARG A 56 -1.02 -4.54 2.94
N ARG A 57 -0.53 -3.37 3.32
CA ARG A 57 -1.34 -2.32 3.96
C ARG A 57 -2.43 -1.78 3.03
N LEU A 58 -2.14 -1.68 1.72
CA LEU A 58 -3.15 -1.34 0.72
C LEU A 58 -4.25 -2.41 0.62
N ALA A 59 -3.88 -3.70 0.66
CA ALA A 59 -4.85 -4.80 0.67
C ALA A 59 -5.67 -4.87 1.98
N GLU A 60 -5.14 -4.41 3.11
CA GLU A 60 -5.89 -4.31 4.37
C GLU A 60 -6.92 -3.16 4.33
N VAL A 61 -6.58 -2.02 3.73
CA VAL A 61 -7.48 -0.86 3.60
C VAL A 61 -8.54 -1.06 2.52
N ALA A 62 -8.16 -1.75 1.46
CA ALA A 62 -8.98 -2.01 0.30
C ALA A 62 -8.80 -3.50 -0.06
N PRO A 63 -9.52 -4.41 0.62
CA PRO A 63 -9.47 -5.82 0.29
C PRO A 63 -9.96 -5.97 -1.15
N PRO A 64 -9.13 -6.49 -2.07
CA PRO A 64 -9.62 -6.83 -3.39
C PRO A 64 -10.71 -7.86 -3.18
N ASP A 65 -11.91 -7.56 -3.67
CA ASP A 65 -13.12 -8.38 -3.57
C ASP A 65 -12.83 -9.85 -3.91
N GLY A 66 -12.50 -10.64 -2.88
CA GLY A 66 -11.75 -11.87 -3.03
C GLY A 66 -11.97 -12.78 -1.85
N LEU A 67 -13.16 -13.38 -1.83
CA LEU A 67 -13.45 -14.71 -1.27
C LEU A 67 -12.60 -15.13 -0.05
N TYR A 68 -13.15 -14.88 1.14
CA TYR A 68 -13.21 -15.87 2.21
C TYR A 68 -14.64 -15.94 2.73
#